data_AF-A0A0N4V5X3-F1
#
_entry.id   AF-A0A0N4V5X3-F1
#
_cell.length_a   1.000
_cell.length_b   1.000
_cell.length_c   1.000
_cell.angle_alpha   90.00
_cell.angle_beta   90.00
_cell.angle_gamma   90.00
#
_symmetry.space_group_name_H-M   'P 1'
#
loop_
_entity.id
_entity.type
_entity.pdbx_description
1 polymer ?
#
loop_
_entity_poly.entity_id
_entity_poly.type
_entity_poly.pdbx_seq_one_letter_code
_entity_poly.pdbx_strand_id
1 'polypeptide(L)'
;MHTLEIVIVYLQSTWVLRRVVVPEATPEGQFQRDPEELPIMMRYEVVENENEKDPGSVKIILLEDVEGVGNQFDVVEVNRDLARNNLILGRKAVYASPFDLKYYSQLREKMKDELEKKVRIPYDYILVARELVKIILPIHVSLVNPWTLDRSILHCSLAEKGIFVDEDAVFSPKKEYKGPDIGLEGQLVRFYLVVCKQYIVPMVGRISHITSDTSKQPAVVTDEELLANGLVKEEPLFYKSPVVDSTFDVNDLMERRSKGMI
;
A
#
# COMPACT_ATOMS: atom_id res chain seq x y z
N MET A 1 -5.21 31.11 -1.70
CA MET A 1 -5.16 31.08 -3.17
C MET A 1 -5.33 29.63 -3.58
N HIS A 2 -6.48 29.25 -4.15
CA HIS A 2 -6.73 27.90 -4.63
C HIS A 2 -6.23 27.81 -6.07
N THR A 3 -5.18 27.03 -6.29
CA THR A 3 -4.66 26.70 -7.62
C THR A 3 -5.71 25.83 -8.32
N LEU A 4 -6.37 26.38 -9.34
CA LEU A 4 -7.22 25.62 -10.24
C LEU A 4 -6.32 24.77 -11.15
N GLU A 5 -6.28 23.47 -10.89
CA GLU A 5 -5.70 22.50 -11.83
C GLU A 5 -6.68 22.34 -13.01
N ILE A 6 -6.36 22.99 -14.12
CA ILE A 6 -7.10 22.83 -15.37
C ILE A 6 -6.60 21.55 -16.04
N VAL A 7 -7.32 20.45 -15.84
CA VAL A 7 -7.09 19.20 -16.58
C VAL A 7 -7.85 19.27 -17.91
N ILE A 8 -7.15 19.62 -19.00
CA ILE A 8 -7.71 19.58 -20.35
C ILE A 8 -7.65 18.12 -20.82
N VAL A 9 -8.78 17.43 -20.77
CA VAL A 9 -8.93 16.08 -21.34
C VAL A 9 -9.34 16.22 -22.80
N TYR A 10 -8.37 16.08 -23.72
CA TYR A 10 -8.66 16.00 -25.15
C TYR A 10 -8.96 14.55 -25.51
N LEU A 11 -10.23 14.20 -25.71
CA LEU A 11 -10.62 12.86 -26.14
C LEU A 11 -10.37 12.72 -27.65
N GLN A 12 -9.22 12.17 -28.03
CA GLN A 12 -8.99 11.73 -29.41
C GLN A 12 -9.70 10.39 -29.62
N SER A 13 -10.86 10.43 -30.28
CA SER A 13 -11.57 9.21 -30.67
C SER A 13 -11.16 8.77 -32.06
N THR A 14 -10.52 7.60 -32.20
CA THR A 14 -10.24 7.00 -33.51
C THR A 14 -11.37 6.06 -33.93
N TRP A 15 -11.93 6.30 -35.12
CA TRP A 15 -12.96 5.48 -35.73
C TRP A 15 -12.39 4.81 -36.99
N VAL A 16 -12.45 3.49 -37.05
CA VAL A 16 -12.06 2.73 -38.24
C VAL A 16 -13.28 2.58 -39.13
N LEU A 17 -13.22 3.23 -40.29
CA LEU A 17 -14.30 3.25 -41.27
C LEU A 17 -13.98 2.36 -42.46
N ARG A 18 -15.00 1.69 -43.00
CA ARG A 18 -14.92 0.94 -44.25
C ARG A 18 -15.90 1.50 -45.26
N ARG A 19 -15.47 1.64 -46.50
CA ARG A 19 -16.38 2.05 -47.59
C ARG A 19 -17.46 0.99 -47.78
N VAL A 20 -18.72 1.43 -47.90
CA VAL A 20 -19.85 0.54 -48.20
C VAL A 20 -19.75 0.02 -49.63
N VAL A 21 -19.33 0.87 -50.56
CA VAL A 21 -19.07 0.53 -51.95
C VAL A 21 -17.58 0.71 -52.22
N VAL A 22 -16.88 -0.40 -52.49
CA VAL A 22 -15.46 -0.39 -52.82
C VAL A 22 -15.32 -0.16 -54.33
N PRO A 23 -14.59 0.88 -54.78
CA PRO A 23 -14.34 1.07 -56.21
C PRO A 23 -13.46 -0.07 -56.75
N GLU A 24 -13.55 -0.32 -58.05
CA GLU A 24 -12.65 -1.26 -58.72
C GLU A 24 -11.19 -0.85 -58.52
N ALA A 25 -10.30 -1.83 -58.49
CA ALA A 25 -8.87 -1.59 -58.30
C ALA A 25 -8.37 -0.66 -59.41
N THR A 26 -7.65 0.41 -59.01
CA THR A 26 -7.09 1.34 -59.99
C THR A 26 -5.99 0.62 -60.75
N PRO A 27 -6.02 0.57 -62.09
CA PRO A 27 -4.97 -0.06 -62.88
C PRO A 27 -3.64 0.66 -62.67
N GLU A 28 -2.53 -0.08 -62.80
CA GLU A 28 -1.19 0.44 -62.55
C GLU A 28 -0.89 1.67 -63.43
N GLY A 29 -0.39 2.73 -62.81
CA GLY A 29 -0.02 3.98 -63.49
C GLY A 29 -1.17 4.94 -63.78
N GLN A 30 -2.42 4.59 -63.48
CA GLN A 30 -3.54 5.54 -63.51
C GLN A 30 -3.76 6.20 -62.15
N PHE A 31 -4.33 7.41 -62.18
CA PHE A 31 -4.75 8.10 -60.96
C PHE A 31 -5.96 7.40 -60.36
N GLN A 32 -5.96 7.29 -59.03
CA GLN A 32 -7.11 6.78 -58.30
C GLN A 32 -8.32 7.68 -58.56
N ARG A 33 -9.46 7.05 -58.88
CA ARG A 33 -10.72 7.76 -59.09
C ARG A 33 -11.11 8.55 -57.84
N ASP A 34 -11.59 9.78 -58.04
CA ASP A 34 -11.96 10.65 -56.93
C ASP A 34 -13.21 10.09 -56.21
N PRO A 35 -13.14 9.81 -54.89
CA PRO A 35 -14.29 9.35 -54.11
C PRO A 35 -15.47 10.33 -54.10
N GLU A 36 -15.23 11.61 -54.40
CA GLU A 36 -16.26 12.65 -54.38
C GLU A 36 -17.14 12.67 -55.63
N GLU A 37 -16.79 11.93 -56.68
CA GLU A 37 -17.58 11.90 -57.92
C GLU A 37 -19.01 11.40 -57.73
N LEU A 38 -19.23 10.48 -56.79
CA LEU A 38 -20.54 9.87 -56.56
C LEU A 38 -20.88 9.84 -55.06
N PRO A 39 -22.06 10.34 -54.64
CA PRO A 39 -22.50 10.31 -53.24
C PRO A 39 -22.53 8.91 -52.63
N ILE A 40 -22.65 7.85 -53.45
CA ILE A 40 -22.64 6.47 -53.00
C ILE A 40 -21.24 5.99 -52.57
N MET A 41 -20.18 6.54 -53.19
CA MET A 41 -18.79 6.22 -52.90
C MET A 41 -18.28 6.93 -51.62
N MET A 42 -18.97 8.01 -51.23
CA MET A 42 -18.73 8.71 -49.97
C MET A 42 -19.33 8.00 -48.74
N ARG A 43 -20.06 6.89 -48.92
CA ARG A 43 -20.71 6.18 -47.80
C ARG A 43 -19.73 5.28 -47.08
N TYR A 44 -19.60 5.50 -45.78
CA TYR A 44 -18.79 4.68 -44.88
C TYR A 44 -19.66 4.00 -43.85
N GLU A 45 -19.23 2.79 -43.48
CA GLU A 45 -19.74 2.03 -42.36
C GLU A 45 -18.68 2.04 -41.25
N VAL A 46 -19.12 2.21 -40.00
CA VAL A 46 -18.23 2.09 -38.84
C VAL A 46 -17.95 0.61 -38.62
N VAL A 47 -16.69 0.23 -38.77
CA VAL A 47 -16.25 -1.15 -38.51
C VAL A 47 -15.86 -1.30 -37.06
N GLU A 48 -15.11 -0.34 -36.54
CA GLU A 48 -14.54 -0.46 -35.21
C GLU A 48 -14.30 0.91 -34.58
N ASN A 49 -14.56 0.98 -33.27
CA ASN A 49 -14.25 2.13 -32.44
C ASN A 49 -13.10 1.74 -31.50
N GLU A 50 -11.92 2.35 -31.68
CA GLU A 50 -10.75 1.99 -30.87
C GLU A 50 -10.92 2.37 -29.40
N ASN A 51 -11.82 3.31 -29.09
CA ASN A 51 -12.04 3.76 -27.70
C ASN A 51 -12.81 2.75 -26.86
N GLU A 52 -13.53 1.82 -27.49
CA GLU A 52 -14.25 0.76 -26.78
C GLU A 52 -13.32 -0.40 -26.40
N LYS A 53 -12.16 -0.50 -27.03
CA LYS A 53 -11.18 -1.52 -26.70
C LYS A 53 -10.48 -1.17 -25.40
N ASP A 54 -10.30 -2.19 -24.57
CA ASP A 54 -9.43 -2.04 -23.41
C ASP A 54 -8.03 -1.66 -23.89
N PRO A 55 -7.44 -0.57 -23.36
CA PRO A 55 -6.14 -0.12 -23.79
C PRO A 55 -5.05 -1.17 -23.51
N GLY A 56 -5.26 -2.13 -22.62
CA GLY A 56 -4.27 -3.15 -22.29
C GLY A 56 -3.08 -2.62 -21.49
N SER A 57 -2.26 -3.54 -20.98
CA SER A 57 -1.09 -3.22 -20.16
C SER A 57 0.10 -2.73 -20.99
N VAL A 58 1.01 -2.00 -20.34
CA VAL A 58 2.30 -1.58 -20.90
C VAL A 58 3.43 -2.12 -20.04
N LYS A 59 4.45 -2.67 -20.71
CA LYS A 59 5.69 -3.16 -20.09
C LYS A 59 6.63 -2.00 -19.79
N ILE A 60 7.03 -1.89 -18.53
CA ILE A 60 7.97 -0.89 -18.05
C ILE A 60 9.04 -1.52 -17.16
N ILE A 61 10.16 -0.81 -17.00
CA ILE A 61 11.26 -1.14 -16.09
C ILE A 61 11.25 -0.08 -15.00
N LEU A 62 11.17 -0.49 -13.74
CA LEU A 62 11.22 0.42 -12.60
C LEU A 62 12.65 0.89 -12.34
N LEU A 63 12.85 2.19 -12.13
CA LEU A 63 14.14 2.79 -11.76
C LEU A 63 14.31 2.95 -10.25
N GLU A 64 13.20 2.98 -9.52
CA GLU A 64 13.15 3.07 -8.06
C GLU A 64 12.16 2.04 -7.49
N ASP A 65 12.23 1.80 -6.19
CA ASP A 65 11.26 0.96 -5.50
C ASP A 65 9.93 1.72 -5.40
N VAL A 66 8.86 1.18 -5.99
CA VAL A 66 7.54 1.83 -6.03
C VAL A 66 6.53 0.97 -5.27
N GLU A 67 5.92 1.58 -4.24
CA GLU A 67 4.90 0.93 -3.41
C GLU A 67 3.74 0.38 -4.25
N GLY A 68 3.43 -0.90 -4.07
CA GLY A 68 2.31 -1.58 -4.75
C GLY A 68 2.55 -1.93 -6.22
N VAL A 69 3.70 -1.57 -6.81
CA VAL A 69 4.01 -1.88 -8.21
C VAL A 69 5.17 -2.89 -8.31
N GLY A 70 6.28 -2.64 -7.63
CA GLY A 70 7.45 -3.51 -7.70
C GLY A 70 8.74 -2.85 -7.20
N ASN A 71 9.84 -3.59 -7.31
CA ASN A 71 11.16 -3.12 -6.88
C ASN A 71 11.95 -2.53 -8.05
N GLN A 72 13.01 -1.82 -7.71
CA GLN A 72 13.99 -1.29 -8.63
C GLN A 72 14.55 -2.37 -9.56
N PHE A 73 14.57 -2.06 -10.86
CA PHE A 73 14.96 -2.90 -12.00
C PHE A 73 14.07 -4.12 -12.29
N ASP A 74 12.89 -4.21 -11.69
CA ASP A 74 11.89 -5.20 -12.09
C ASP A 74 11.16 -4.76 -13.37
N VAL A 75 10.83 -5.74 -14.22
CA VAL A 75 10.02 -5.54 -15.43
C VAL A 75 8.58 -5.88 -15.07
N VAL A 76 7.70 -4.87 -15.14
CA VAL A 76 6.31 -4.99 -14.70
C VAL A 76 5.37 -4.57 -15.82
N GLU A 77 4.23 -5.26 -15.92
CA GLU A 77 3.10 -4.88 -16.76
C GLU A 77 2.10 -4.08 -15.93
N VAL A 78 1.87 -2.82 -16.29
CA VAL A 78 0.95 -1.92 -15.56
C VAL A 78 -0.06 -1.28 -16.50
N ASN A 79 -1.11 -0.69 -15.95
CA ASN A 79 -2.07 0.12 -16.71
C ASN A 79 -1.36 1.32 -17.36
N ARG A 80 -1.73 1.66 -18.60
CA ARG A 80 -1.18 2.78 -19.39
C ARG A 80 -1.27 4.12 -18.67
N ASP A 81 -2.38 4.39 -17.98
CA ASP A 81 -2.58 5.68 -17.31
C ASP A 81 -1.62 5.84 -16.15
N LEU A 82 -1.48 4.79 -15.33
CA LEU A 82 -0.52 4.75 -14.24
C LEU A 82 0.93 4.83 -14.76
N ALA A 83 1.23 4.10 -15.85
CA ALA A 83 2.54 4.14 -16.48
C ALA A 83 2.89 5.56 -16.97
N ARG A 84 2.02 6.18 -17.76
CA ARG A 84 2.31 7.46 -18.42
C ARG A 84 2.27 8.63 -17.44
N ASN A 85 1.23 8.72 -16.62
CA ASN A 85 0.99 9.90 -15.78
C ASN A 85 1.85 9.90 -14.51
N ASN A 86 2.04 8.73 -13.88
CA ASN A 86 2.74 8.66 -12.60
C ASN A 86 4.18 8.15 -12.75
N LEU A 87 4.37 6.99 -13.40
CA LEU A 87 5.67 6.31 -13.35
C LEU A 87 6.68 6.90 -14.33
N ILE A 88 6.34 7.02 -15.60
CA ILE A 88 7.25 7.47 -16.65
C ILE A 88 7.44 8.99 -16.55
N LEU A 89 6.35 9.75 -16.43
CA LEU A 89 6.43 11.20 -16.26
C LEU A 89 7.17 11.58 -14.97
N GLY A 90 6.95 10.82 -13.89
CA GLY A 90 7.67 10.96 -12.63
C GLY A 90 9.12 10.46 -12.65
N ARG A 91 9.63 9.99 -13.79
CA ARG A 91 10.97 9.38 -13.95
C ARG A 91 11.24 8.20 -13.02
N LYS A 92 10.18 7.53 -12.56
CA LYS A 92 10.23 6.33 -11.72
C LYS A 92 10.38 5.05 -12.54
N ALA A 93 10.04 5.11 -13.82
CA ALA A 93 10.10 3.99 -14.73
C ALA A 93 10.46 4.41 -16.16
N VAL A 94 10.94 3.45 -16.94
CA VAL A 94 11.25 3.58 -18.38
C VAL A 94 10.49 2.52 -19.15
N TYR A 95 10.22 2.76 -20.43
CA TYR A 95 9.66 1.74 -21.31
C TYR A 95 10.59 0.51 -21.40
N ALA A 96 10.00 -0.67 -21.53
CA ALA A 96 10.76 -1.90 -21.77
C ALA A 96 11.23 -2.02 -23.23
N SER A 97 12.04 -1.06 -23.69
CA SER A 97 12.69 -1.12 -25.00
C SER A 97 13.76 -2.20 -25.04
N PRO A 98 14.01 -2.88 -26.17
CA PRO A 98 15.11 -3.84 -26.30
C PRO A 98 16.49 -3.29 -25.93
N PHE A 99 16.69 -1.98 -26.08
CA PHE A 99 17.91 -1.28 -25.65
C PHE A 99 17.97 -1.15 -24.12
N ASP A 100 16.89 -0.64 -23.51
CA ASP A 100 16.82 -0.40 -22.07
C ASP A 100 16.88 -1.71 -21.28
N LEU A 101 16.26 -2.78 -21.78
CA LEU A 101 16.33 -4.11 -21.16
C LEU A 101 17.78 -4.59 -20.99
N LYS A 102 18.63 -4.37 -22.00
CA LYS A 102 20.06 -4.75 -21.95
C LYS A 102 20.85 -3.84 -21.03
N TYR A 103 20.57 -2.54 -21.07
CA TYR A 103 21.27 -1.55 -20.25
C TYR A 103 20.99 -1.78 -18.75
N TYR A 104 19.72 -1.91 -18.37
CA TYR A 104 19.32 -2.10 -16.98
C TYR A 104 19.61 -3.52 -16.46
N SER A 105 19.66 -4.55 -17.31
CA SER A 105 20.14 -5.87 -16.87
C SER A 105 21.60 -5.83 -16.41
N GLN A 106 22.47 -5.15 -17.17
CA GLN A 106 23.88 -4.97 -16.79
C GLN A 106 24.02 -4.12 -15.52
N LEU A 107 23.16 -3.11 -15.34
CA LEU A 107 23.19 -2.25 -14.15
C LEU A 107 22.73 -3.01 -12.91
N ARG A 108 21.68 -3.83 -13.04
CA ARG A 108 21.18 -4.71 -11.97
C ARG A 108 22.25 -5.70 -11.51
N GLU A 109 23.03 -6.27 -12.42
CA GLU A 109 24.14 -7.16 -12.07
C GLU A 109 25.22 -6.44 -11.27
N LYS A 110 25.57 -5.21 -11.65
CA LYS A 110 26.57 -4.39 -10.92
C LYS A 110 26.10 -3.99 -9.52
N MET A 111 24.80 -3.73 -9.36
CA MET A 111 24.20 -3.26 -8.09
C MET A 111 23.60 -4.38 -7.25
N LYS A 112 23.83 -5.65 -7.60
CA LYS A 112 23.21 -6.80 -6.94
C LYS A 112 23.45 -6.82 -5.43
N ASP A 113 24.68 -6.56 -5.01
CA ASP A 113 25.07 -6.58 -3.59
C ASP A 113 24.38 -5.46 -2.78
N GLU A 114 24.11 -4.32 -3.40
CA GLU A 114 23.39 -3.21 -2.76
C GLU A 114 21.89 -3.50 -2.67
N LEU A 115 21.32 -4.08 -3.71
CA LEU A 115 19.92 -4.47 -3.79
C LEU A 115 19.56 -5.56 -2.76
N GLU A 116 20.47 -6.47 -2.45
CA GLU A 116 20.28 -7.52 -1.44
C GLU A 116 20.39 -7.00 0.00
N LYS A 117 21.18 -5.94 0.22
CA LYS A 117 21.25 -5.27 1.52
C LYS A 117 19.94 -4.59 1.88
N LYS A 118 19.28 -3.94 0.90
CA LYS A 118 17.97 -3.30 1.09
C LYS A 118 16.94 -4.30 1.62
N VAL A 119 16.19 -3.89 2.63
CA VAL A 119 15.09 -4.67 3.19
C VAL A 119 13.87 -4.47 2.31
N ARG A 120 13.52 -5.48 1.52
CA ARG A 120 12.30 -5.46 0.68
C ARG A 120 11.12 -5.95 1.51
N ILE A 121 10.21 -5.02 1.82
CA ILE A 121 9.01 -5.31 2.59
C ILE A 121 7.86 -5.51 1.59
N PRO A 122 7.10 -6.62 1.66
CA PRO A 122 5.90 -6.80 0.85
C PRO A 122 4.89 -5.66 1.07
N TYR A 123 4.28 -5.19 -0.02
CA TYR A 123 3.34 -4.06 0.04
C TYR A 123 2.13 -4.33 0.94
N ASP A 124 1.58 -5.55 0.89
CA ASP A 124 0.44 -5.95 1.72
C ASP A 124 0.73 -5.78 3.21
N TYR A 125 1.97 -6.05 3.63
CA TYR A 125 2.36 -5.89 5.03
C TYR A 125 2.40 -4.42 5.41
N ILE A 126 2.95 -3.56 4.56
CA ILE A 126 2.98 -2.10 4.77
C ILE A 126 1.56 -1.55 4.89
N LEU A 127 0.65 -1.98 4.02
CA LEU A 127 -0.76 -1.57 4.05
C LEU A 127 -1.42 -1.97 5.37
N VAL A 128 -1.29 -3.24 5.76
CA VAL A 128 -1.85 -3.76 7.01
C VAL A 128 -1.30 -3.02 8.22
N ALA A 129 0.01 -2.79 8.31
CA ALA A 129 0.56 -2.04 9.44
C ALA A 129 0.14 -0.57 9.46
N ARG A 130 0.02 0.10 8.30
CA ARG A 130 -0.50 1.47 8.24
C ARG A 130 -1.90 1.56 8.81
N GLU A 131 -2.75 0.57 8.57
CA GLU A 131 -4.09 0.52 9.15
C GLU A 131 -4.05 0.18 10.64
N LEU A 132 -3.27 -0.83 11.05
CA LEU A 132 -3.15 -1.22 12.45
C LEU A 132 -2.58 -0.11 13.35
N VAL A 133 -1.59 0.65 12.89
CA VAL A 133 -1.00 1.77 13.67
C VAL A 133 -1.99 2.90 13.91
N LYS A 134 -2.96 3.11 13.00
CA LYS A 134 -4.01 4.13 13.17
C LYS A 134 -5.05 3.71 14.22
N ILE A 135 -5.20 2.41 14.47
CA ILE A 135 -6.22 1.89 15.36
C ILE A 135 -5.76 2.02 16.82
N ILE A 136 -6.56 2.75 17.60
CA ILE A 136 -6.44 2.76 19.06
C ILE A 136 -7.35 1.67 19.60
N LEU A 137 -6.78 0.71 20.32
CA LEU A 137 -7.52 -0.41 20.87
C LEU A 137 -8.12 -0.05 22.23
N PRO A 138 -9.45 0.08 22.40
CA PRO A 138 -10.05 0.18 23.72
C PRO A 138 -9.92 -1.17 24.41
N ILE A 139 -9.29 -1.19 25.57
CA ILE A 139 -9.11 -2.39 26.37
C ILE A 139 -10.11 -2.31 27.51
N HIS A 140 -11.19 -3.09 27.39
CA HIS A 140 -12.26 -3.10 28.37
C HIS A 140 -11.91 -3.97 29.57
N VAL A 141 -11.84 -3.37 30.75
CA VAL A 141 -11.44 -4.03 32.00
C VAL A 141 -12.50 -3.87 33.11
N SER A 142 -12.52 -4.82 34.05
CA SER A 142 -13.45 -4.79 35.18
C SER A 142 -12.97 -3.86 36.28
N LEU A 143 -13.90 -3.14 36.93
CA LEU A 143 -13.64 -2.38 38.17
C LEU A 143 -13.75 -3.25 39.43
N VAL A 144 -14.38 -4.42 39.32
CA VAL A 144 -14.73 -5.25 40.48
C VAL A 144 -13.81 -6.46 40.58
N ASN A 145 -13.56 -7.11 39.45
CA ASN A 145 -12.74 -8.31 39.41
C ASN A 145 -11.26 -7.93 39.26
N PRO A 146 -10.33 -8.55 40.01
CA PRO A 146 -8.91 -8.35 39.80
C PRO A 146 -8.51 -8.89 38.42
N TRP A 147 -7.64 -8.14 37.74
CA TRP A 147 -7.16 -8.50 36.40
C TRP A 147 -5.70 -8.11 36.23
N THR A 148 -5.02 -8.89 35.40
CA THR A 148 -3.67 -8.67 34.89
C THR A 148 -3.75 -8.48 33.39
N LEU A 149 -3.08 -7.46 32.84
CA LEU A 149 -3.12 -7.23 31.39
C LEU A 149 -2.30 -8.30 30.64
N ASP A 150 -3.00 -9.38 30.31
CA ASP A 150 -2.44 -10.54 29.62
C ASP A 150 -2.79 -10.55 28.13
N ARG A 151 -2.14 -11.45 27.37
CA ARG A 151 -2.37 -11.62 25.93
C ARG A 151 -3.84 -11.94 25.59
N SER A 152 -4.53 -12.68 26.46
CA SER A 152 -5.95 -13.04 26.29
C SER A 152 -6.88 -11.82 26.32
N ILE A 153 -6.62 -10.85 27.21
CA ILE A 153 -7.42 -9.62 27.28
C ILE A 153 -7.21 -8.78 26.02
N LEU A 154 -5.96 -8.67 25.56
CA LEU A 154 -5.64 -7.98 24.31
C LEU A 154 -6.29 -8.66 23.10
N HIS A 155 -6.28 -10.00 23.07
CA HIS A 155 -6.93 -10.80 22.03
C HIS A 155 -8.44 -10.56 21.98
N CYS A 156 -9.12 -10.61 23.13
CA CYS A 156 -10.56 -10.28 23.22
C CYS A 156 -10.85 -8.87 22.73
N SER A 157 -10.01 -7.90 23.10
CA SER A 157 -10.17 -6.50 22.68
C SER A 157 -9.98 -6.33 21.17
N LEU A 158 -9.02 -7.05 20.58
CA LEU A 158 -8.79 -7.07 19.12
C LEU A 158 -9.98 -7.70 18.38
N ALA A 159 -10.53 -8.79 18.92
CA ALA A 159 -11.72 -9.44 18.36
C ALA A 159 -12.95 -8.52 18.41
N GLU A 160 -13.11 -7.72 19.47
CA GLU A 160 -14.18 -6.72 19.57
C GLU A 160 -14.08 -5.64 18.46
N LYS A 161 -12.86 -5.29 18.06
CA LYS A 161 -12.60 -4.42 16.90
C LYS A 161 -12.69 -5.12 15.55
N GLY A 162 -12.96 -6.43 15.52
CA GLY A 162 -13.06 -7.24 14.30
C GLY A 162 -11.71 -7.67 13.72
N ILE A 163 -10.63 -7.58 14.49
CA ILE A 163 -9.29 -8.03 14.08
C ILE A 163 -9.06 -9.42 14.67
N PHE A 164 -9.06 -10.45 13.81
CA PHE A 164 -8.83 -11.84 14.22
C PHE A 164 -7.36 -12.20 14.05
N VAL A 165 -6.74 -12.66 15.13
CA VAL A 165 -5.29 -12.89 15.21
C VAL A 165 -5.03 -14.15 16.03
N ASP A 166 -3.94 -14.86 15.76
CA ASP A 166 -3.51 -15.99 16.57
C ASP A 166 -2.92 -15.51 17.91
N GLU A 167 -3.06 -16.29 18.98
CA GLU A 167 -2.58 -15.92 20.32
C GLU A 167 -1.06 -15.68 20.36
N ASP A 168 -0.30 -16.40 19.54
CA ASP A 168 1.17 -16.30 19.45
C ASP A 168 1.65 -15.00 18.80
N ALA A 169 0.78 -14.28 18.07
CA ALA A 169 1.13 -13.05 17.37
C ALA A 169 0.95 -11.79 18.23
N VAL A 170 0.37 -11.91 19.43
CA VAL A 170 0.14 -10.79 20.35
C VAL A 170 1.17 -10.80 21.48
N PHE A 171 1.93 -9.71 21.59
CA PHE A 171 2.95 -9.53 22.61
C PHE A 171 2.50 -8.47 23.62
N SER A 172 2.43 -8.89 24.88
CA SER A 172 2.03 -8.04 26.02
C SER A 172 3.08 -6.95 26.30
N PRO A 173 2.65 -5.81 26.85
CA PRO A 173 3.56 -4.76 27.30
C PRO A 173 4.56 -5.28 28.34
N LYS A 174 5.76 -4.70 28.36
CA LYS A 174 6.79 -4.99 29.38
C LYS A 174 6.38 -4.53 30.78
N LYS A 175 5.64 -3.42 30.87
CA LYS A 175 5.07 -2.93 32.13
C LYS A 175 3.83 -3.76 32.44
N GLU A 176 3.85 -4.46 33.57
CA GLU A 176 2.66 -5.14 34.09
C GLU A 176 1.63 -4.11 34.55
N TYR A 177 0.39 -4.26 34.09
CA TYR A 177 -0.76 -3.48 34.56
C TYR A 177 -1.67 -4.42 35.36
N LYS A 178 -1.98 -4.02 36.59
CA LYS A 178 -2.82 -4.77 37.52
C LYS A 178 -3.95 -3.88 37.98
N GLY A 179 -5.17 -4.39 37.87
CA GLY A 179 -6.36 -3.76 38.43
C GLY A 179 -6.98 -4.60 39.55
N PRO A 180 -8.03 -4.08 40.19
CA PRO A 180 -8.81 -2.92 39.77
C PRO A 180 -8.21 -1.62 40.33
N ASP A 181 -7.88 -0.67 39.45
CA ASP A 181 -7.40 0.67 39.83
C ASP A 181 -8.01 1.73 38.90
N ILE A 182 -8.72 2.70 39.49
CA ILE A 182 -9.38 3.80 38.78
C ILE A 182 -8.33 4.73 38.13
N GLY A 183 -7.11 4.80 38.71
CA GLY A 183 -6.02 5.61 38.16
C GLY A 183 -5.51 5.15 36.81
N LEU A 184 -5.82 3.91 36.39
CA LEU A 184 -5.46 3.36 35.08
C LEU A 184 -6.46 3.74 33.98
N GLU A 185 -7.59 4.38 34.31
CA GLU A 185 -8.59 4.79 33.33
C GLU A 185 -8.01 5.79 32.34
N GLY A 186 -8.14 5.48 31.05
CA GLY A 186 -7.61 6.32 29.97
C GLY A 186 -6.10 6.26 29.80
N GLN A 187 -5.39 5.41 30.56
CA GLN A 187 -3.97 5.21 30.37
C GLN A 187 -3.69 4.52 29.03
N LEU A 188 -2.67 5.02 28.33
CA LEU A 188 -2.20 4.43 27.08
C LEU A 188 -1.17 3.35 27.37
N VAL A 189 -1.35 2.21 26.72
CA VAL A 189 -0.48 1.05 26.81
C VAL A 189 -0.01 0.68 25.41
N ARG A 190 1.28 0.41 25.27
CA ARG A 190 1.86 -0.05 24.01
C ARG A 190 2.03 -1.55 24.04
N PHE A 191 1.52 -2.22 23.02
CA PHE A 191 1.68 -3.65 22.80
C PHE A 191 2.08 -3.89 21.35
N TYR A 192 2.59 -5.08 21.05
CA TYR A 192 3.11 -5.39 19.72
C TYR A 192 2.31 -6.52 19.09
N LEU A 193 2.05 -6.36 17.79
CA LEU A 193 1.38 -7.35 16.97
C LEU A 193 2.30 -7.79 15.85
N VAL A 194 2.42 -9.10 15.66
CA VAL A 194 3.32 -9.67 14.66
C VAL A 194 2.53 -10.24 13.50
N VAL A 195 2.65 -9.61 12.34
CA VAL A 195 2.06 -10.08 11.09
C VAL A 195 3.01 -11.06 10.42
N CYS A 196 2.50 -12.26 10.12
CA CYS A 196 3.21 -13.33 9.42
C CYS A 196 4.59 -13.68 10.00
N LYS A 197 4.78 -13.60 11.33
CA LYS A 197 6.03 -13.92 12.04
C LYS A 197 7.27 -13.10 11.62
N GLN A 198 7.06 -12.01 10.88
CA GLN A 198 8.13 -11.21 10.27
C GLN A 198 7.97 -9.72 10.51
N TYR A 199 6.73 -9.22 10.55
CA TYR A 199 6.46 -7.79 10.60
C TYR A 199 5.86 -7.39 11.94
N ILE A 200 6.64 -6.69 12.74
CA ILE A 200 6.28 -6.24 14.09
C ILE A 200 5.63 -4.85 13.96
N VAL A 201 4.39 -4.74 14.43
CA VAL A 201 3.60 -3.52 14.40
C VAL A 201 3.38 -3.03 15.83
N PRO A 202 3.87 -1.83 16.19
CA PRO A 202 3.54 -1.21 17.47
C PRO A 202 2.09 -0.71 17.43
N MET A 203 1.27 -1.20 18.34
CA MET A 203 -0.10 -0.75 18.54
C MET A 203 -0.26 -0.05 19.89
N VAL A 204 -1.24 0.84 19.96
CA VAL A 204 -1.57 1.57 21.19
C VAL A 204 -2.96 1.14 21.64
N GLY A 205 -3.03 0.65 22.87
CA GLY A 205 -4.26 0.37 23.58
C GLY A 205 -4.56 1.45 24.61
N ARG A 206 -5.84 1.67 24.88
CA ARG A 206 -6.32 2.58 25.92
C ARG A 206 -7.15 1.77 26.90
N ILE A 207 -6.75 1.77 28.16
CA ILE A 207 -7.50 1.08 29.21
C ILE A 207 -8.81 1.85 29.46
N SER A 208 -9.94 1.16 29.41
CA SER A 208 -11.27 1.70 29.70
C SER A 208 -12.05 0.72 30.56
N HIS A 209 -12.65 1.18 31.64
CA HIS A 209 -13.51 0.34 32.46
C HIS A 209 -14.87 0.09 31.78
N ILE A 210 -15.47 -1.09 31.97
CA ILE A 210 -16.72 -1.51 31.29
C ILE A 210 -17.91 -0.56 31.56
N THR A 211 -17.85 0.26 32.60
CA THR A 211 -18.92 1.21 32.95
C THR A 211 -18.78 2.59 32.30
N SER A 212 -17.68 2.90 31.60
CA SER A 212 -17.45 4.23 31.03
C SER A 212 -17.96 4.34 29.58
N ASP A 213 -18.64 5.45 29.28
CA ASP A 213 -19.11 5.77 27.92
C ASP A 213 -17.91 6.00 26.98
N THR A 214 -17.60 4.98 26.17
CA THR A 214 -16.48 5.00 25.21
C THR A 214 -16.72 5.97 24.04
N SER A 215 -17.96 6.44 23.86
CA SER A 215 -18.40 7.31 22.75
C SER A 215 -17.78 8.71 22.77
N LYS A 216 -17.29 9.17 23.92
CA LYS A 216 -16.69 10.52 24.09
C LYS A 216 -15.16 10.54 23.98
N GLN A 217 -14.53 9.38 23.80
CA GLN A 217 -13.07 9.32 23.76
C GLN A 217 -12.54 9.78 22.40
N PRO A 218 -11.46 10.59 22.36
CA PRO A 218 -10.86 11.01 21.11
C PRO A 218 -10.34 9.79 20.34
N ALA A 219 -10.65 9.76 19.04
CA ALA A 219 -10.26 8.69 18.13
C ALA A 219 -8.80 8.79 17.66
N VAL A 220 -8.09 9.87 18.01
CA VAL A 220 -6.71 10.14 17.59
C VAL A 220 -5.88 10.44 18.84
N VAL A 221 -4.76 9.75 19.00
CA VAL A 221 -3.77 10.04 20.05
C VAL A 221 -2.86 11.16 19.56
N THR A 222 -2.66 12.18 20.40
CA THR A 222 -1.70 13.24 20.12
C THR A 222 -0.31 12.85 20.64
N ASP A 223 0.77 13.31 20.00
CA ASP A 223 2.15 13.01 20.43
C ASP A 223 2.40 13.44 21.89
N GLU A 224 1.71 14.49 22.37
CA GLU A 224 1.73 14.95 23.76
C GLU A 224 1.14 13.92 24.75
N GLU A 225 0.06 13.24 24.36
CA GLU A 225 -0.59 12.21 25.18
C GLU A 225 0.29 10.95 25.28
N LEU A 226 1.01 10.61 24.21
CA LEU A 226 2.00 9.53 24.24
C LEU A 226 3.12 9.85 25.23
N LEU A 227 3.68 11.05 25.17
CA LEU A 227 4.75 11.50 26.06
C LEU A 227 4.28 11.55 27.53
N ALA A 228 3.06 12.02 27.79
CA ALA A 228 2.47 12.04 29.13
C ALA A 228 2.36 10.64 29.75
N ASN A 229 2.20 9.61 28.91
CA ASN A 229 2.18 8.20 29.32
C ASN A 229 3.56 7.52 29.26
N GLY A 230 4.63 8.28 28.99
CA GLY A 230 6.00 7.75 28.86
C GLY A 230 6.24 6.91 27.61
N LEU A 231 5.42 7.11 26.57
CA LEU A 231 5.50 6.41 25.30
C LEU A 231 6.15 7.29 24.22
N VAL A 232 6.95 6.65 23.36
CA VAL A 232 7.58 7.25 22.18
C VAL A 232 6.92 6.69 20.93
N LYS A 233 6.81 7.51 19.89
CA LYS A 233 6.32 7.08 18.59
C LYS A 233 7.31 6.09 17.96
N GLU A 234 6.84 4.91 17.63
CA GLU A 234 7.63 3.85 17.01
C GLU A 234 7.08 3.50 15.63
N GLU A 235 7.97 3.13 14.73
CA GLU A 235 7.62 2.64 13.40
C GLU A 235 7.63 1.11 13.36
N PRO A 236 6.79 0.47 12.53
CA PRO A 236 6.83 -0.97 12.31
C PRO A 236 8.22 -1.47 11.90
N LEU A 237 8.54 -2.72 12.24
CA LEU A 237 9.83 -3.35 11.93
C LEU A 237 9.63 -4.62 11.11
N PHE A 238 10.37 -4.75 10.00
CA PHE A 238 10.39 -5.97 9.21
C PHE A 238 11.68 -6.76 9.43
N TYR A 239 11.52 -8.04 9.77
CA TYR A 239 12.61 -8.99 9.90
C TYR A 239 12.75 -9.84 8.64
N LYS A 240 13.98 -10.02 8.13
CA LYS A 240 14.23 -10.76 6.88
C LYS A 240 13.88 -12.25 6.98
N SER A 241 13.98 -12.85 8.18
CA SER A 241 13.63 -14.25 8.42
C SER A 241 12.37 -14.38 9.30
N PRO A 242 11.51 -15.39 9.05
CA PRO A 242 10.34 -15.64 9.89
C PRO A 242 10.78 -16.34 11.18
N VAL A 243 11.18 -15.58 12.19
CA VAL A 243 11.74 -16.10 13.46
C VAL A 243 10.96 -15.61 14.68
N VAL A 244 10.00 -14.71 14.50
CA VAL A 244 9.28 -14.10 15.61
C VAL A 244 8.15 -15.02 16.06
N ASP A 245 8.49 -15.93 16.96
CA ASP A 245 7.56 -16.80 17.69
C ASP A 245 7.35 -16.28 19.13
N SER A 246 6.47 -16.93 19.90
CA SER A 246 6.06 -16.55 21.26
C SER A 246 7.18 -16.46 22.30
N THR A 247 8.34 -17.08 22.02
CA THR A 247 9.56 -17.05 22.84
C THR A 247 10.48 -15.86 22.53
N PHE A 248 10.23 -15.13 21.45
CA PHE A 248 11.05 -13.99 21.05
C PHE A 248 10.69 -12.75 21.89
N ASP A 249 11.70 -12.08 22.47
CA ASP A 249 11.47 -10.85 23.23
C ASP A 249 11.37 -9.64 22.27
N VAL A 250 10.17 -9.43 21.75
CA VAL A 250 9.83 -8.30 20.88
C VAL A 250 10.02 -6.96 21.59
N ASN A 251 9.74 -6.91 22.90
CA ASN A 251 9.80 -5.68 23.68
C ASN A 251 11.25 -5.15 23.78
N ASP A 252 12.21 -6.04 24.10
CA ASP A 252 13.63 -5.65 24.18
C ASP A 252 14.19 -5.23 22.81
N LEU A 253 13.78 -5.90 21.73
CA LEU A 253 14.19 -5.52 20.38
C LEU A 253 13.74 -4.10 20.03
N MET A 254 12.47 -3.77 20.29
CA MET A 254 11.90 -2.46 19.99
C MET A 254 12.49 -1.36 20.89
N GLU A 255 12.83 -1.66 22.15
CA GLU A 255 13.56 -0.74 23.03
C GLU A 255 14.98 -0.44 22.54
N ARG A 256 15.71 -1.43 22.03
CA ARG A 256 17.04 -1.22 21.47
C ARG A 256 16.98 -0.32 20.24
N ARG A 257 15.95 -0.50 19.41
CA ARG A 257 15.69 0.35 18.25
C ARG A 257 15.34 1.78 18.66
N SER A 258 14.46 1.98 19.64
CA SER A 258 14.11 3.34 20.10
C SER A 258 15.31 4.08 20.70
N LYS A 259 16.29 3.36 21.25
CA LYS A 259 17.57 3.89 21.73
C LYS A 259 18.63 4.07 20.62
N GLY A 260 18.32 3.73 19.37
CA GLY A 260 19.23 3.87 18.22
C GLY A 260 20.39 2.87 18.19
N MET A 261 20.27 1.74 18.88
CA MET A 261 21.31 0.68 18.87
C MET A 261 21.17 -0.27 17.66
N ILE A 262 20.03 -0.23 16.97
CA ILE A 262 19.65 -1.03 15.79
C ILE A 262 18.86 -0.13 14.86
#